data_AF-A0A7R9WQ37-F1
#
_entry.id   AF-A0A7R9WQ37-F1
#
_cell.length_a   1.000
_cell.length_b   1.000
_cell.length_c   1.000
_cell.angle_alpha   90.00
_cell.angle_beta   90.00
_cell.angle_gamma   90.00
#
_symmetry.space_group_name_H-M   'P 1'
#
loop_
_entity.id
_entity.type
_entity.pdbx_description
1 polymer ?
#
loop_
_entity_poly.entity_id
_entity_poly.type
_entity_poly.pdbx_seq_one_letter_code
_entity_poly.pdbx_strand_id
1 'polypeptide(L)'
;SLILFLPPPTPSRLRRYILTNRGMHAMYEKYRTAAFGRCPHVFCQGQPVLPVGLSDLPRNYTVNVFCPRCHGLFFPKSTRQANIDGAYFGTTFPHLYLLTHPEMVPNKP
;
A
#
# COMPACT_ATOMS: atom_id res chain seq x y z
N SER A 1 -14.66 -2.74 -0.42
CA SER A 1 -15.64 -1.74 0.03
C SER A 1 -15.18 -0.94 1.25
N LEU A 2 -14.02 -0.25 1.18
CA LEU A 2 -13.54 0.64 2.26
C LEU A 2 -12.76 1.85 1.72
N ILE A 3 -12.85 2.11 0.42
CA ILE A 3 -12.39 3.35 -0.23
C ILE A 3 -13.59 4.32 -0.40
N LEU A 4 -14.82 3.90 -0.06
CA LEU A 4 -16.06 4.64 -0.36
C LEU A 4 -16.74 5.30 0.85
N PHE A 5 -16.25 5.14 2.09
CA PHE A 5 -16.98 5.59 3.30
C PHE A 5 -16.21 6.55 4.23
N LEU A 6 -15.17 7.22 3.74
CA LEU A 6 -14.68 8.44 4.39
C LEU A 6 -14.81 9.63 3.42
N PRO A 7 -15.41 10.76 3.84
CA PRO A 7 -15.43 11.98 3.04
C PRO A 7 -13.99 12.31 2.65
N PRO A 8 -13.73 12.82 1.43
CA PRO A 8 -12.40 12.79 0.84
C PRO A 8 -11.43 13.47 1.80
N PRO A 9 -10.55 12.73 2.49
CA PRO A 9 -9.45 13.39 3.16
C PRO A 9 -8.64 13.99 2.03
N THR A 10 -8.23 15.24 2.13
CA THR A 10 -7.11 15.72 1.30
C THR A 10 -5.98 14.67 1.36
N PRO A 11 -5.18 14.46 0.30
CA PRO A 11 -4.11 13.46 0.32
C PRO A 11 -3.24 13.51 1.58
N SER A 12 -2.99 14.74 2.06
CA SER A 12 -2.32 15.04 3.32
C SER A 12 -2.97 14.45 4.58
N ARG A 13 -4.31 14.41 4.66
CA ARG A 13 -5.05 13.88 5.83
C ARG A 13 -5.09 12.35 5.82
N LEU A 14 -5.29 11.71 4.66
CA LEU A 14 -5.31 10.25 4.58
C LEU A 14 -3.94 9.65 4.89
N ARG A 15 -2.87 10.24 4.32
CA ARG A 15 -1.49 9.86 4.61
C ARG A 15 -1.18 9.89 6.11
N ARG A 16 -1.62 10.93 6.82
CA ARG A 16 -1.42 11.01 8.28
C ARG A 16 -2.24 9.95 9.00
N TYR A 17 -3.48 9.71 8.56
CA TYR A 17 -4.36 8.71 9.17
C TYR A 17 -3.77 7.30 9.11
N ILE A 18 -3.25 6.87 7.96
CA ILE A 18 -2.72 5.50 7.79
C ILE A 18 -1.48 5.22 8.65
N LEU A 19 -0.81 6.26 9.15
CA LEU A 19 0.32 6.15 10.08
C LEU A 19 -0.10 6.16 11.57
N THR A 20 -1.37 6.42 11.87
CA THR A 20 -1.90 6.27 13.24
C THR A 20 -2.12 4.79 13.57
N ASN A 21 -2.16 4.42 14.86
CA ASN A 21 -2.45 3.04 15.27
C ASN A 21 -3.75 2.49 14.65
N ARG A 22 -4.81 3.30 14.62
CA ARG A 22 -6.10 2.90 14.02
C ARG A 22 -5.98 2.68 12.50
N GLY A 23 -5.27 3.57 11.81
CA GLY A 23 -5.03 3.45 10.38
C GLY A 23 -4.16 2.25 10.04
N MET A 24 -3.05 2.05 10.76
CA MET A 24 -2.16 0.91 10.60
C MET A 24 -2.89 -0.42 10.81
N HIS A 25 -3.71 -0.54 11.87
CA HIS A 25 -4.51 -1.74 12.10
C HIS A 25 -5.52 -1.99 10.95
N ALA A 26 -6.16 -0.94 10.43
CA ALA A 26 -7.04 -1.08 9.27
C ALA A 26 -6.29 -1.49 7.98
N MET A 27 -5.02 -1.06 7.82
CA MET A 27 -4.17 -1.50 6.70
C MET A 27 -3.70 -2.94 6.89
N TYR A 28 -3.43 -3.36 8.13
CA TYR A 28 -3.04 -4.73 8.47
C TYR A 28 -4.09 -5.76 8.04
N GLU A 29 -5.36 -5.52 8.39
CA GLU A 29 -6.47 -6.41 7.99
C GLU A 29 -6.63 -6.49 6.46
N LYS A 30 -6.41 -5.37 5.76
CA LYS A 30 -6.41 -5.33 4.29
C LYS A 30 -5.22 -6.07 3.69
N TYR A 31 -4.05 -5.99 4.32
CA TYR A 31 -2.84 -6.67 3.87
C TYR A 31 -2.96 -8.19 4.03
N ARG A 32 -3.47 -8.66 5.18
CA ARG A 32 -3.73 -10.09 5.45
C ARG A 32 -4.66 -10.74 4.43
N THR A 33 -5.67 -9.98 3.99
CA THR A 33 -6.64 -10.43 2.97
C THR A 33 -6.16 -10.23 1.53
N ALA A 34 -4.91 -9.75 1.33
CA ALA A 34 -4.35 -9.39 0.03
C ALA A 34 -5.22 -8.40 -0.77
N ALA A 35 -5.91 -7.48 -0.09
CA ALA A 35 -6.83 -6.52 -0.70
C ALA A 35 -6.12 -5.50 -1.62
N PHE A 36 -4.82 -5.29 -1.42
CA PHE A 36 -3.97 -4.47 -2.28
C PHE A 36 -3.43 -5.24 -3.50
N GLY A 37 -3.71 -6.54 -3.58
CA GLY A 37 -3.24 -7.44 -4.62
C GLY A 37 -2.09 -8.33 -4.16
N ARG A 38 -1.44 -8.94 -5.15
CA ARG A 38 -0.32 -9.88 -4.97
C ARG A 38 0.78 -9.59 -5.97
N CYS A 39 2.01 -9.92 -5.58
CA CYS A 39 3.19 -9.74 -6.43
C CYS A 39 3.01 -10.47 -7.78
N PRO A 40 3.32 -9.83 -8.92
CA PRO A 40 3.21 -10.46 -10.22
C PRO A 40 4.33 -11.49 -10.49
N HIS A 41 5.45 -11.43 -9.77
CA HIS A 41 6.52 -12.42 -9.94
C HIS A 41 6.11 -13.79 -9.39
N VAL A 42 6.28 -14.81 -10.23
CA VAL A 42 5.99 -16.22 -9.90
C VAL A 42 6.79 -16.69 -8.69
N PHE A 43 8.08 -16.32 -8.61
CA PHE A 43 8.97 -16.67 -7.49
C PHE A 43 8.55 -16.08 -6.14
N CYS A 44 7.71 -15.03 -6.14
CA CYS A 44 7.15 -14.49 -4.89
C CYS A 44 5.95 -15.29 -4.39
N GLN A 45 5.50 -16.34 -5.10
CA GLN A 45 4.41 -17.24 -4.70
C GLN A 45 3.12 -16.50 -4.32
N GLY A 46 2.83 -15.40 -5.01
CA GLY A 46 1.66 -14.57 -4.74
C GLY A 46 1.72 -13.82 -3.40
N GLN A 47 2.90 -13.40 -2.95
CA GLN A 47 3.11 -12.52 -1.80
C GLN A 47 2.16 -11.31 -1.82
N PRO A 48 1.42 -11.02 -0.73
CA PRO A 48 0.65 -9.79 -0.61
C PRO A 48 1.52 -8.53 -0.70
N VAL A 49 1.03 -7.51 -1.38
CA VAL A 49 1.75 -6.25 -1.63
C VAL A 49 1.17 -5.09 -0.83
N LEU A 50 1.93 -4.00 -0.68
CA LEU A 50 1.52 -2.79 0.03
C LEU A 50 1.40 -1.62 -0.96
N PRO A 51 0.42 -0.73 -0.83
CA PRO A 51 0.32 0.46 -1.68
C PRO A 51 1.43 1.46 -1.36
N VAL A 52 1.90 2.17 -2.37
CA VAL A 52 2.97 3.17 -2.24
C VAL A 52 2.79 4.29 -3.26
N GLY A 53 3.03 5.53 -2.83
CA GLY A 53 3.14 6.67 -3.73
C GLY A 53 4.59 6.86 -4.19
N LEU A 54 4.79 7.29 -5.44
CA LEU A 54 6.12 7.74 -5.89
C LEU A 54 6.41 9.20 -5.52
N SER A 55 5.39 9.93 -5.09
CA SER A 55 5.45 11.34 -4.72
C SER A 55 4.47 11.60 -3.59
N ASP A 56 4.86 12.49 -2.68
CA ASP A 56 3.97 13.03 -1.65
C ASP A 56 3.11 14.21 -2.17
N LEU A 57 3.43 14.73 -3.35
CA LEU A 57 2.68 15.78 -4.03
C LEU A 57 1.47 15.19 -4.77
N PRO A 58 0.24 15.72 -4.54
CA PRO A 58 -0.96 15.29 -5.24
C PRO A 58 -0.87 15.46 -6.76
N ARG A 59 -1.58 14.59 -7.49
CA ARG A 59 -1.75 14.59 -8.95
C ARG A 59 -0.43 14.43 -9.75
N ASN A 60 0.64 13.98 -9.11
CA ASN A 60 1.91 13.75 -9.79
C ASN A 60 2.01 12.32 -10.35
N TYR A 61 1.74 11.33 -9.49
CA TYR A 61 1.77 9.91 -9.86
C TYR A 61 0.60 9.18 -9.24
N THR A 62 0.15 8.12 -9.91
CA THR A 62 -0.81 7.19 -9.34
C THR A 62 -0.15 6.23 -8.35
N VAL A 63 -0.97 5.51 -7.59
CA VAL A 63 -0.51 4.53 -6.62
C VAL A 63 0.18 3.36 -7.33
N ASN A 64 1.33 2.96 -6.80
CA ASN A 64 2.00 1.71 -7.12
C ASN A 64 1.85 0.73 -5.97
N VAL A 65 2.28 -0.52 -6.19
CA VAL A 65 2.35 -1.53 -5.14
C VAL A 65 3.77 -2.02 -4.95
N PHE A 66 4.18 -2.13 -3.70
CA PHE A 66 5.47 -2.62 -3.24
C PHE A 66 5.36 -4.06 -2.76
N CYS A 67 6.25 -4.93 -3.25
CA CYS A 67 6.36 -6.30 -2.78
C CYS A 67 7.44 -6.42 -1.69
N PRO A 68 7.09 -6.83 -0.46
CA PRO A 68 8.07 -6.98 0.62
C PRO A 68 9.01 -8.20 0.45
N ARG A 69 8.75 -9.09 -0.52
CA ARG A 69 9.58 -10.28 -0.77
C ARG A 69 10.70 -10.05 -1.79
N CYS A 70 10.38 -9.44 -2.93
CA CYS A 70 11.39 -9.11 -3.96
C CYS A 70 11.84 -7.65 -3.93
N HIS A 71 11.24 -6.83 -3.06
CA HIS A 71 11.47 -5.38 -2.97
C HIS A 71 11.19 -4.61 -4.28
N GLY A 72 10.39 -5.21 -5.17
CA GLY A 72 9.99 -4.61 -6.44
C GLY A 72 8.77 -3.70 -6.30
N LEU A 73 8.70 -2.71 -7.19
CA LEU A 73 7.56 -1.82 -7.39
C LEU A 73 6.81 -2.22 -8.66
N PHE A 74 5.48 -2.30 -8.58
CA PHE A 74 4.63 -2.71 -9.69
C PHE A 74 3.41 -1.82 -9.81
N PHE A 75 2.85 -1.75 -11.02
CA PHE A 75 1.55 -1.13 -11.25
C PHE A 75 0.41 -2.03 -10.74
N PRO A 76 -0.64 -1.47 -10.12
CA PRO A 76 -1.81 -2.24 -9.70
C PRO A 76 -2.50 -2.86 -10.92
N LYS A 77 -2.89 -4.14 -10.84
CA LYS A 77 -3.58 -4.83 -11.94
C LYS A 77 -5.00 -4.30 -12.18
N SER A 78 -5.66 -3.78 -11.15
CA SER A 78 -7.01 -3.24 -11.27
C SER A 78 -6.96 -1.81 -11.79
N THR A 79 -7.60 -1.54 -12.93
CA THR A 79 -7.73 -0.19 -13.51
C THR A 79 -8.32 0.81 -12.51
N ARG A 80 -9.25 0.36 -11.66
CA ARG A 80 -9.83 1.21 -10.61
C ARG A 80 -8.80 1.64 -9.58
N GLN A 81 -7.90 0.73 -9.16
CA GLN A 81 -6.84 1.06 -8.22
C GLN A 81 -5.74 1.91 -8.89
N ALA A 82 -5.44 1.63 -10.16
CA ALA A 82 -4.46 2.37 -10.94
C ALA A 82 -4.79 3.85 -11.14
N ASN A 83 -6.05 4.26 -10.99
CA ASN A 83 -6.46 5.67 -11.08
C ASN A 83 -6.43 6.42 -9.74
N ILE A 84 -6.01 5.78 -8.64
CA ILE A 84 -5.90 6.41 -7.32
C ILE A 84 -4.57 7.17 -7.23
N ASP A 85 -4.59 8.40 -6.72
CA ASP A 85 -3.39 9.20 -6.48
C ASP A 85 -2.47 8.55 -5.44
N GLY A 86 -1.18 8.41 -5.75
CA GLY A 86 -0.20 7.82 -4.84
C GLY A 86 0.03 8.64 -3.57
N ALA A 87 -0.22 9.96 -3.61
CA ALA A 87 -0.02 10.86 -2.47
C ALA A 87 -0.93 10.54 -1.27
N TYR A 88 -2.02 9.80 -1.47
CA TYR A 88 -2.88 9.30 -0.40
C TYR A 88 -2.16 8.31 0.54
N PHE A 89 -1.18 7.58 0.01
CA PHE A 89 -0.39 6.60 0.76
C PHE A 89 0.98 7.16 1.13
N GLY A 90 1.54 8.03 0.28
CA GLY A 90 2.87 8.59 0.46
C GLY A 90 3.98 7.59 0.14
N THR A 91 5.20 8.10 0.12
CA THR A 91 6.39 7.34 -0.29
C THR A 91 6.91 6.36 0.76
N THR A 92 6.59 6.60 2.04
CA THR A 92 7.21 5.89 3.17
C THR A 92 6.35 4.82 3.82
N PHE A 93 5.07 4.74 3.46
CA PHE A 93 4.11 3.86 4.14
C PHE A 93 4.53 2.37 4.19
N PRO A 94 4.95 1.72 3.09
CA PRO A 94 5.34 0.31 3.14
C PRO A 94 6.49 0.04 4.11
N HIS A 95 7.48 0.94 4.15
CA HIS A 95 8.63 0.80 5.03
C HIS A 95 8.25 0.93 6.49
N LEU A 96 7.42 1.93 6.84
CA LEU A 96 6.92 2.10 8.20
C LEU A 96 6.00 0.94 8.63
N TYR A 97 5.21 0.40 7.71
CA TYR A 97 4.38 -0.77 7.97
C TYR A 97 5.23 -2.00 8.33
N LEU A 98 6.30 -2.27 7.60
CA LEU A 98 7.18 -3.41 7.87
C LEU A 98 8.03 -3.23 9.14
N LEU A 99 8.40 -1.99 9.48
CA LEU A 99 9.06 -1.68 10.75
C LEU A 99 8.14 -1.93 11.96
N THR A 100 6.83 -1.68 11.80
CA THR A 100 5.83 -1.87 12.86
C THR A 100 5.31 -3.31 12.97
N HIS A 101 5.42 -4.09 11.89
CA HIS A 101 4.97 -5.49 11.81
C HIS A 101 6.10 -6.39 11.26
N PRO A 102 7.18 -6.60 12.04
CA PRO A 102 8.33 -7.39 11.60
C PRO A 102 7.95 -8.85 11.27
N GLU A 103 6.89 -9.38 11.87
CA GLU A 103 6.34 -10.71 11.58
C GLU A 103 5.77 -10.85 10.16
N MET A 104 5.52 -9.74 9.48
CA MET A 104 4.97 -9.70 8.12
C MET A 104 6.06 -9.58 7.05
N VAL A 105 7.33 -9.49 7.45
CA VAL A 105 8.48 -9.48 6.54
C VAL A 105 8.69 -10.92 6.04
N PRO A 106 8.48 -11.19 4.74
CA PRO A 106 8.66 -12.53 4.20
C PRO A 106 10.14 -12.89 4.15
N ASN A 107 10.44 -14.18 4.30
CA ASN A 107 11.78 -14.70 4.04
C ASN A 107 12.18 -14.41 2.59
N LYS A 108 13.45 -14.05 2.41
CA LYS A 108 14.02 -13.88 1.07
C LYS A 108 13.87 -15.21 0.30
N PRO A 109 13.56 -15.15 -1.00
CA PRO A 109 13.54 -16.34 -1.84
C PRO A 109 14.92 -17.01 -1.90
#